data_AF-A0A966VBD5-F1
#
_entry.id   AF-A0A966VBD5-F1
#
_cell.length_a   1.000
_cell.length_b   1.000
_cell.length_c   1.000
_cell.angle_alpha   90.00
_cell.angle_beta   90.00
_cell.angle_gamma   90.00
#
_symmetry.space_group_name_H-M   'P 1'
#
loop_
_entity.id
_entity.type
_entity.pdbx_description
1 polymer ?
#
loop_
_entity_poly.entity_id
_entity_poly.type
_entity_poly.pdbx_seq_one_letter_code
_entity_poly.pdbx_strand_id
1 'polypeptide(L)'
;QKFPEIGETFKRQSEALAQNFDALRDRVGPDIYATTPTQLGDVLIGDYKALDAARQSTINEAYQKLRETAGGDLLIDTNQFLSTADAALKKGLKSEFLPTEIERQINSFRGENGAIPMTFEQFEALRTNLAAATRKAERAGDGNAAQALSIVRQSLEDMPLVGETANLKQLADVARGAARERFQLLDRDPAYKAAVNDAVAPDDFVKKFVIGGKRDNTSFMVQHLGENSPGHQAMQVATLDYLKNQALGQTNQFAQASFNKALRGLEDRLPDLLPGDVAPTLKQLGSVAKLIKVAPEGSAISRSGTTPSLLSQATEGAANVAEQVVNAKTQVPVATIFRGKLKSLRGKQEVKKSLEPGAG
;
A
#
# COMPACT_ATOMS: atom_id res chain seq x y z
N GLN A 1 -15.31 13.13 47.71
CA GLN A 1 -16.03 12.12 46.89
C GLN A 1 -15.68 12.39 45.43
N LYS A 2 -15.07 11.41 44.74
CA LYS A 2 -14.63 11.55 43.34
C LYS A 2 -15.85 11.44 42.40
N PHE A 3 -16.04 12.43 41.52
CA PHE A 3 -17.16 12.55 40.59
C PHE A 3 -17.28 11.34 39.62
N PRO A 4 -18.23 10.42 39.80
CA PRO A 4 -18.41 9.25 38.93
C PRO A 4 -18.87 9.62 37.51
N GLU A 5 -19.60 10.73 37.37
CA GLU A 5 -20.22 11.20 36.12
C GLU A 5 -19.20 11.64 35.05
N ILE A 6 -18.03 12.12 35.49
CA ILE A 6 -16.94 12.52 34.58
C ILE A 6 -16.37 11.28 33.89
N GLY A 7 -16.15 10.20 34.64
CA GLY A 7 -15.64 8.94 34.11
C GLY A 7 -16.59 8.28 33.10
N GLU A 8 -17.90 8.29 33.37
CA GLU A 8 -18.90 7.77 32.41
C GLU A 8 -18.97 8.58 31.12
N THR A 9 -18.82 9.90 31.22
CA THR A 9 -18.87 10.79 30.04
C THR A 9 -17.67 10.54 29.12
N PHE A 10 -16.46 10.41 29.69
CA PHE A 10 -15.25 10.08 28.92
C PHE A 10 -15.33 8.70 28.26
N LYS A 11 -15.96 7.73 28.92
CA LYS A 11 -16.17 6.39 28.35
C LYS A 11 -17.12 6.44 27.15
N ARG A 12 -18.27 7.10 27.28
CA ARG A 12 -19.24 7.27 26.17
C ARG A 12 -18.64 8.01 24.96
N GLN A 13 -17.80 9.01 25.21
CA GLN A 13 -17.10 9.73 24.14
C GLN A 13 -16.09 8.85 23.40
N SER A 14 -15.33 8.03 24.14
CA SER A 14 -14.36 7.11 23.54
C SER A 14 -15.05 6.02 22.72
N GLU A 15 -16.20 5.53 23.19
CA GLU A 15 -17.06 4.58 22.46
C GLU A 15 -17.63 5.18 21.17
N ALA A 16 -18.17 6.40 21.21
CA ALA A 16 -18.70 7.09 20.03
C ALA A 16 -17.60 7.37 18.99
N LEU A 17 -16.40 7.73 19.45
CA LEU A 17 -15.26 7.93 18.56
C LEU A 17 -14.80 6.62 17.91
N ALA A 18 -14.73 5.53 18.66
CA ALA A 18 -14.42 4.21 18.11
C ALA A 18 -15.41 3.81 17.00
N GLN A 19 -16.72 4.06 17.22
CA GLN A 19 -17.77 3.81 16.22
C GLN A 19 -17.61 4.68 14.97
N ASN A 20 -17.21 5.95 15.12
CA ASN A 20 -16.94 6.82 13.97
C ASN A 20 -15.75 6.31 13.14
N PHE A 21 -14.69 5.82 13.78
CA PHE A 21 -13.58 5.17 13.07
C PHE A 21 -14.04 3.93 12.32
N ASP A 22 -14.89 3.10 12.93
CA ASP A 22 -15.43 1.90 12.28
C ASP A 22 -16.31 2.25 11.07
N ALA A 23 -17.19 3.26 11.19
CA ALA A 23 -18.00 3.74 10.08
C ALA A 23 -17.16 4.33 8.94
N LEU A 24 -16.09 5.08 9.26
CA LEU A 24 -15.15 5.59 8.26
C LEU A 24 -14.39 4.44 7.59
N ARG A 25 -13.96 3.44 8.37
CA ARG A 25 -13.26 2.24 7.88
C ARG A 25 -14.10 1.51 6.85
N ASP A 26 -15.35 1.22 7.18
CA ASP A 26 -16.27 0.50 6.27
C ASP A 26 -16.59 1.31 5.01
N ARG A 27 -16.56 2.65 5.11
CA ARG A 27 -16.80 3.55 3.98
C ARG A 27 -15.63 3.59 3.00
N VAL A 28 -14.40 3.64 3.49
CA VAL A 28 -13.20 3.75 2.64
C VAL A 28 -12.73 2.40 2.14
N GLY A 29 -12.99 1.32 2.87
CA GLY A 29 -12.65 -0.05 2.47
C GLY A 29 -13.86 -0.97 2.40
N PRO A 30 -14.87 -0.70 1.55
CA PRO A 30 -16.04 -1.57 1.40
C PRO A 30 -15.69 -3.01 0.98
N ASP A 31 -14.57 -3.18 0.27
CA ASP A 31 -14.10 -4.48 -0.21
C ASP A 31 -13.05 -5.10 0.74
N ILE A 32 -12.76 -4.46 1.88
CA ILE A 32 -11.70 -4.84 2.81
C ILE A 32 -12.26 -5.50 4.06
N TYR A 33 -12.31 -6.83 4.02
CA TYR A 33 -12.69 -7.67 5.16
C TYR A 33 -11.55 -7.92 6.15
N ALA A 34 -10.32 -7.49 5.82
CA ALA A 34 -9.13 -7.66 6.66
C ALA A 34 -9.22 -6.87 7.97
N THR A 35 -9.08 -7.53 9.11
CA THR A 35 -9.23 -6.93 10.46
C THR A 35 -7.91 -6.78 11.21
N THR A 36 -6.81 -7.24 10.62
CA THR A 36 -5.48 -7.21 11.24
C THR A 36 -4.45 -6.56 10.31
N PRO A 37 -3.35 -5.98 10.84
CA PRO A 37 -2.27 -5.42 10.03
C PRO A 37 -1.69 -6.43 9.04
N THR A 38 -1.53 -7.69 9.44
CA THR A 38 -1.04 -8.78 8.60
C THR A 38 -1.95 -9.02 7.39
N GLN A 39 -3.28 -9.14 7.62
CA GLN A 39 -4.23 -9.35 6.53
C GLN A 39 -4.30 -8.15 5.58
N LEU A 40 -4.17 -6.91 6.09
CA LEU A 40 -4.08 -5.72 5.25
C LEU A 40 -2.81 -5.71 4.41
N GLY A 41 -1.69 -6.17 4.98
CA GLY A 41 -0.45 -6.41 4.25
C GLY A 41 -0.59 -7.47 3.16
N ASP A 42 -1.30 -8.57 3.45
CA ASP A 42 -1.57 -9.63 2.46
C ASP A 42 -2.37 -9.11 1.27
N VAL A 43 -3.39 -8.26 1.51
CA VAL A 43 -4.15 -7.62 0.43
C VAL A 43 -3.23 -6.78 -0.46
N LEU A 44 -2.41 -5.92 0.14
CA LEU A 44 -1.46 -5.07 -0.61
C LEU A 44 -0.45 -5.88 -1.42
N ILE A 45 0.17 -6.87 -0.78
CA ILE A 45 1.15 -7.75 -1.45
C ILE A 45 0.48 -8.53 -2.58
N GLY A 46 -0.74 -9.04 -2.35
CA GLY A 46 -1.51 -9.77 -3.33
C GLY A 46 -1.85 -8.92 -4.56
N ASP A 47 -2.28 -7.68 -4.37
CA ASP A 47 -2.63 -6.75 -5.45
C ASP A 47 -1.40 -6.42 -6.31
N TYR A 48 -0.25 -6.15 -5.67
CA TYR A 48 1.03 -5.99 -6.37
C TYR A 48 1.44 -7.22 -7.16
N LYS A 49 1.30 -8.42 -6.58
CA LYS A 49 1.62 -9.68 -7.27
C LYS A 49 0.68 -9.93 -8.46
N ALA A 50 -0.59 -9.56 -8.36
CA ALA A 50 -1.54 -9.68 -9.46
C ALA A 50 -1.17 -8.73 -10.63
N LEU A 51 -0.84 -7.47 -10.32
CA LEU A 51 -0.32 -6.52 -11.30
C LEU A 51 0.98 -7.04 -11.95
N ASP A 52 1.88 -7.61 -11.15
CA ASP A 52 3.14 -8.17 -11.65
C ASP A 52 2.90 -9.32 -12.61
N ALA A 53 2.01 -10.25 -12.24
CA ALA A 53 1.68 -11.44 -13.02
C ALA A 53 1.09 -11.05 -14.37
N ALA A 54 0.18 -10.07 -14.41
CA ALA A 54 -0.37 -9.54 -15.65
C ALA A 54 0.73 -8.97 -16.57
N ARG A 55 1.65 -8.16 -16.03
CA ARG A 55 2.78 -7.60 -16.79
C ARG A 55 3.71 -8.69 -17.33
N GLN A 56 3.98 -9.72 -16.52
CA GLN A 56 4.78 -10.86 -16.96
C GLN A 56 4.11 -11.63 -18.10
N SER A 57 2.78 -11.81 -18.05
CA SER A 57 2.04 -12.41 -19.16
C SER A 57 2.25 -11.62 -20.45
N THR A 58 2.06 -10.29 -20.40
CA THR A 58 2.27 -9.42 -21.57
C THR A 58 3.70 -9.47 -22.11
N ILE A 59 4.70 -9.50 -21.22
CA ILE A 59 6.11 -9.65 -21.62
C ILE A 59 6.32 -10.99 -22.33
N ASN A 60 5.83 -12.08 -21.73
CA ASN A 60 5.99 -13.42 -22.29
C ASN A 60 5.31 -13.54 -23.66
N GLU A 61 4.09 -13.01 -23.80
CA GLU A 61 3.35 -12.96 -25.07
C GLU A 61 4.11 -12.17 -26.15
N ALA A 62 4.70 -11.02 -25.79
CA ALA A 62 5.49 -10.22 -26.72
C ALA A 62 6.74 -10.97 -27.22
N TYR A 63 7.43 -11.68 -26.31
CA TYR A 63 8.58 -12.50 -26.66
C TYR A 63 8.20 -13.76 -27.45
N GLN A 64 7.05 -14.39 -27.15
CA GLN A 64 6.52 -15.50 -27.94
C GLN A 64 6.21 -15.07 -29.37
N LYS A 65 5.52 -13.95 -29.55
CA LYS A 65 5.22 -13.39 -30.87
C LYS A 65 6.49 -13.09 -31.67
N LEU A 66 7.52 -12.55 -31.00
CA LEU A 66 8.83 -12.33 -31.61
C LEU A 66 9.45 -13.64 -32.10
N ARG A 67 9.45 -14.67 -31.27
CA ARG A 67 9.99 -16.01 -31.61
C ARG A 67 9.27 -16.64 -32.80
N GLU A 68 7.93 -16.61 -32.80
CA GLU A 68 7.10 -17.15 -33.87
C GLU A 68 7.36 -16.43 -35.21
N THR A 69 7.51 -15.11 -35.17
CA THR A 69 7.78 -14.30 -36.36
C THR A 69 9.21 -14.49 -36.88
N ALA A 70 10.17 -14.77 -35.99
CA ALA A 70 11.56 -15.03 -36.34
C ALA A 70 11.81 -16.43 -36.92
N GLY A 71 10.82 -17.35 -36.88
CA GLY A 71 11.02 -18.71 -37.37
C GLY A 71 12.03 -19.53 -36.55
N GLY A 72 12.35 -19.11 -35.33
CA GLY A 72 13.29 -19.79 -34.42
C GLY A 72 14.70 -19.21 -34.35
N ASP A 73 15.16 -18.52 -35.40
CA ASP A 73 16.53 -17.98 -35.46
C ASP A 73 16.53 -16.47 -35.24
N LEU A 74 16.48 -16.05 -33.97
CA LEU A 74 16.74 -14.66 -33.61
C LEU A 74 18.26 -14.41 -33.63
N LEU A 75 18.79 -13.79 -34.68
CA LEU A 75 20.21 -13.43 -34.76
C LEU A 75 20.48 -12.17 -33.91
N ILE A 76 21.23 -12.34 -32.83
CA ILE A 76 21.55 -11.27 -31.88
C ILE A 76 23.06 -10.97 -31.91
N ASP A 77 23.43 -9.69 -31.81
CA ASP A 77 24.83 -9.29 -31.68
C ASP A 77 25.39 -9.59 -30.28
N THR A 78 25.91 -10.80 -30.11
CA THR A 78 26.47 -11.25 -28.83
C THR A 78 27.78 -10.53 -28.50
N ASN A 79 28.56 -10.10 -29.50
CA ASN A 79 29.78 -9.31 -29.28
C ASN A 79 29.45 -7.95 -28.67
N GLN A 80 28.43 -7.27 -29.19
CA GLN A 80 27.99 -5.99 -28.69
C GLN A 80 27.45 -6.09 -27.26
N PHE A 81 26.73 -7.17 -26.92
CA PHE A 81 26.32 -7.41 -25.54
C PHE A 81 27.50 -7.56 -24.58
N LEU A 82 28.44 -8.45 -24.90
CA LEU A 82 29.57 -8.73 -24.02
C LEU A 82 30.39 -7.46 -23.79
N SER A 83 30.70 -6.73 -24.86
CA SER A 83 31.46 -5.47 -24.76
C SER A 83 30.70 -4.37 -23.99
N THR A 84 29.40 -4.23 -24.20
CA THR A 84 28.57 -3.24 -23.48
C THR A 84 28.45 -3.59 -21.99
N ALA A 85 28.21 -4.87 -21.68
CA ALA A 85 28.12 -5.35 -20.30
C ALA A 85 29.45 -5.15 -19.56
N ASP A 86 30.58 -5.54 -20.17
CA ASP A 86 31.92 -5.35 -19.60
C ASP A 86 32.22 -3.88 -19.34
N ALA A 87 31.95 -3.01 -20.32
CA ALA A 87 32.18 -1.58 -20.20
C ALA A 87 31.30 -0.96 -19.09
N ALA A 88 30.03 -1.33 -19.01
CA ALA A 88 29.10 -0.83 -18.01
C ALA A 88 29.45 -1.32 -16.60
N LEU A 89 29.80 -2.60 -16.44
CA LEU A 89 30.28 -3.16 -15.17
C LEU A 89 31.56 -2.47 -14.72
N LYS A 90 32.55 -2.31 -15.62
CA LYS A 90 33.82 -1.65 -15.30
C LYS A 90 33.61 -0.18 -14.91
N LYS A 91 32.77 0.55 -15.66
CA LYS A 91 32.43 1.95 -15.35
C LYS A 91 31.79 2.10 -13.97
N GLY A 92 30.96 1.13 -13.57
CA GLY A 92 30.33 1.10 -12.26
C GLY A 92 31.20 0.53 -11.13
N LEU A 93 32.42 0.05 -11.43
CA LEU A 93 33.24 -0.77 -10.52
C LEU A 93 32.46 -1.97 -9.96
N LYS A 94 31.63 -2.59 -10.81
CA LYS A 94 30.73 -3.70 -10.45
C LYS A 94 31.19 -5.08 -10.93
N SER A 95 32.28 -5.15 -11.70
CA SER A 95 32.77 -6.41 -12.29
C SER A 95 32.97 -7.52 -11.26
N GLU A 96 33.58 -7.21 -10.10
CA GLU A 96 33.89 -8.18 -9.04
C GLU A 96 32.66 -8.64 -8.24
N PHE A 97 31.51 -7.98 -8.39
CA PHE A 97 30.29 -8.30 -7.66
C PHE A 97 29.32 -9.17 -8.48
N LEU A 98 29.68 -9.53 -9.72
CA LEU A 98 28.88 -10.43 -10.51
C LEU A 98 29.00 -11.85 -9.93
N PRO A 99 27.88 -12.54 -9.62
CA PRO A 99 27.95 -13.92 -9.13
C PRO A 99 28.66 -14.85 -10.12
N THR A 100 29.54 -15.71 -9.60
CA THR A 100 30.39 -16.61 -10.39
C THR A 100 29.60 -17.50 -11.36
N GLU A 101 28.39 -17.93 -11.01
CA GLU A 101 27.51 -18.68 -11.91
C GLU A 101 27.14 -17.87 -13.16
N ILE A 102 26.79 -16.61 -12.98
CA ILE A 102 26.39 -15.72 -14.09
C ILE A 102 27.62 -15.31 -14.90
N GLU A 103 28.74 -15.02 -14.24
CA GLU A 103 29.99 -14.75 -14.92
C GLU A 103 30.39 -15.92 -15.84
N ARG A 104 30.29 -17.17 -15.36
CA ARG A 104 30.54 -18.36 -16.18
C ARG A 104 29.57 -18.47 -17.36
N GLN A 105 28.28 -18.17 -17.16
CA GLN A 105 27.31 -18.19 -18.27
C GLN A 105 27.68 -17.15 -19.35
N ILE A 106 27.99 -15.92 -18.95
CA ILE A 106 28.41 -14.87 -19.88
C ILE A 106 29.70 -15.26 -20.61
N ASN A 107 30.69 -15.77 -19.88
CA ASN A 107 31.98 -16.16 -20.44
C ASN A 107 31.87 -17.35 -21.40
N SER A 108 30.84 -18.19 -21.27
CA SER A 108 30.59 -19.29 -22.21
C SER A 108 30.29 -18.82 -23.64
N PHE A 109 29.90 -17.56 -23.81
CA PHE A 109 29.68 -16.94 -25.13
C PHE A 109 30.95 -16.26 -25.68
N ARG A 110 32.07 -16.27 -24.96
CA ARG A 110 33.36 -15.77 -25.48
C ARG A 110 34.05 -16.90 -26.24
N GLY A 111 34.10 -16.82 -27.56
CA GLY A 111 34.85 -17.75 -28.40
C GLY A 111 36.27 -17.25 -28.69
N GLU A 112 37.13 -18.15 -29.19
CA GLU A 112 38.53 -17.86 -29.51
C GLU A 112 38.69 -16.79 -30.61
N ASN A 113 37.75 -16.74 -31.56
CA ASN A 113 37.77 -15.82 -32.71
C ASN A 113 36.63 -14.79 -32.67
N GLY A 114 36.10 -14.49 -31.49
CA GLY A 114 34.94 -13.61 -31.29
C GLY A 114 33.80 -14.31 -30.56
N ALA A 115 32.75 -13.55 -30.20
CA ALA A 115 31.63 -14.10 -29.45
C ALA A 115 30.89 -15.20 -30.22
N ILE A 116 30.51 -16.26 -29.51
CA ILE A 116 29.62 -17.31 -30.00
C ILE A 116 28.22 -16.71 -30.09
N PRO A 117 27.55 -16.76 -31.26
CA PRO A 117 26.19 -16.26 -31.40
C PRO A 117 25.22 -16.97 -30.46
N MET A 118 24.45 -16.19 -29.72
CA MET A 118 23.40 -16.68 -28.83
C MET A 118 22.14 -17.03 -29.62
N THR A 119 21.54 -18.20 -29.36
CA THR A 119 20.19 -18.51 -29.85
C THR A 119 19.14 -17.75 -29.03
N PHE A 120 17.93 -17.62 -29.57
CA PHE A 120 16.83 -16.99 -28.82
C PHE A 120 16.53 -17.69 -27.49
N GLU A 121 16.63 -19.03 -27.46
CA GLU A 121 16.39 -19.82 -26.25
C GLU A 121 17.46 -19.55 -25.19
N GLN A 122 18.72 -19.40 -25.60
CA GLN A 122 19.81 -19.02 -24.71
C GLN A 122 19.64 -17.59 -24.18
N PHE A 123 19.13 -16.66 -25.00
CA PHE A 123 18.77 -15.31 -24.57
C PHE A 123 17.70 -15.33 -23.48
N GLU A 124 16.60 -16.03 -23.71
CA GLU A 124 15.50 -16.13 -22.75
C GLU A 124 15.94 -16.83 -21.46
N ALA A 125 16.75 -17.88 -21.57
CA ALA A 125 17.32 -18.58 -20.42
C ALA A 125 18.24 -17.66 -19.61
N LEU A 126 19.15 -16.93 -20.26
CA LEU A 126 20.05 -16.00 -19.57
C LEU A 126 19.28 -14.85 -18.91
N ARG A 127 18.27 -14.29 -19.59
CA ARG A 127 17.36 -13.25 -19.05
C ARG A 127 16.65 -13.74 -17.79
N THR A 128 16.14 -14.97 -17.82
CA THR A 128 15.47 -15.61 -16.68
C THR A 128 16.44 -15.88 -15.53
N ASN A 129 17.63 -16.39 -15.82
CA ASN A 129 18.67 -16.65 -14.84
C ASN A 129 19.14 -15.36 -14.15
N LEU A 130 19.34 -14.28 -14.91
CA LEU A 130 19.68 -12.97 -14.38
C LEU A 130 18.57 -12.45 -13.45
N ALA A 131 17.30 -12.54 -13.86
CA ALA A 131 16.19 -12.13 -13.01
C ALA A 131 16.13 -12.94 -11.70
N ALA A 132 16.30 -14.26 -11.76
CA ALA A 132 16.34 -15.13 -10.58
C ALA A 132 17.53 -14.80 -9.67
N ALA A 133 18.71 -14.57 -10.24
CA ALA A 133 19.91 -14.17 -9.51
C ALA A 133 19.73 -12.79 -8.85
N THR A 134 19.11 -11.82 -9.52
CA THR A 134 18.85 -10.48 -8.94
C THR A 134 17.95 -10.62 -7.72
N ARG A 135 16.85 -11.37 -7.82
CA ARG A 135 15.96 -11.63 -6.68
C ARG A 135 16.67 -12.34 -5.53
N LYS A 136 17.60 -13.26 -5.84
CA LYS A 136 18.42 -13.94 -4.82
C LYS A 136 19.35 -12.97 -4.10
N ALA A 137 20.06 -12.11 -4.85
CA ALA A 137 20.96 -11.10 -4.28
C ALA A 137 20.18 -10.09 -3.41
N GLU A 138 19.01 -9.64 -3.86
CA GLU A 138 18.17 -8.69 -3.12
C GLU A 138 17.66 -9.27 -1.81
N ARG A 139 17.21 -10.53 -1.79
CA ARG A 139 16.81 -11.23 -0.55
C ARG A 139 17.98 -11.44 0.41
N ALA A 140 19.20 -11.57 -0.11
CA ALA A 140 20.41 -11.66 0.70
C ALA A 140 20.90 -10.29 1.20
N GLY A 141 20.27 -9.19 0.80
CA GLY A 141 20.74 -7.83 1.09
C GLY A 141 22.02 -7.44 0.33
N ASP A 142 22.40 -8.20 -0.70
CA ASP A 142 23.59 -7.92 -1.52
C ASP A 142 23.27 -6.93 -2.63
N GLY A 143 23.27 -5.65 -2.27
CA GLY A 143 23.00 -4.55 -3.20
C GLY A 143 24.03 -4.43 -4.32
N ASN A 144 25.28 -4.85 -4.09
CA ASN A 144 26.32 -4.78 -5.10
C ASN A 144 26.11 -5.85 -6.18
N ALA A 145 25.83 -7.09 -5.79
CA ALA A 145 25.50 -8.15 -6.73
C ALA A 145 24.20 -7.85 -7.48
N ALA A 146 23.16 -7.36 -6.79
CA ALA A 146 21.90 -6.97 -7.42
C ALA A 146 22.10 -5.88 -8.50
N GLN A 147 22.96 -4.89 -8.24
CA GLN A 147 23.31 -3.87 -9.22
C GLN A 147 24.12 -4.42 -10.40
N ALA A 148 25.13 -5.28 -10.14
CA ALA A 148 25.91 -5.92 -11.20
C ALA A 148 25.02 -6.73 -12.15
N LEU A 149 24.12 -7.55 -11.58
CA LEU A 149 23.15 -8.34 -12.34
C LEU A 149 22.19 -7.47 -13.15
N SER A 150 21.75 -6.34 -12.59
CA SER A 150 20.89 -5.37 -13.28
C SER A 150 21.60 -4.72 -14.48
N ILE A 151 22.88 -4.39 -14.34
CA ILE A 151 23.70 -3.86 -15.45
C ILE A 151 23.81 -4.88 -16.59
N VAL A 152 24.10 -6.15 -16.27
CA VAL A 152 24.18 -7.21 -17.28
C VAL A 152 22.83 -7.40 -17.96
N ARG A 153 21.74 -7.46 -17.19
CA ARG A 153 20.39 -7.62 -17.73
C ARG A 153 20.01 -6.47 -18.64
N GLN A 154 20.29 -5.23 -18.26
CA GLN A 154 20.04 -4.07 -19.12
C GLN A 154 20.83 -4.16 -20.43
N SER A 155 22.11 -4.55 -20.36
CA SER A 155 22.96 -4.72 -21.55
C SER A 155 22.44 -5.84 -22.47
N LEU A 156 21.87 -6.91 -21.89
CA LEU A 156 21.24 -8.00 -22.62
C LEU A 156 19.97 -7.50 -23.35
N GLU A 157 19.12 -6.73 -22.68
CA GLU A 157 17.88 -6.19 -23.26
C GLU A 157 18.14 -5.12 -24.34
N ASP A 158 19.30 -4.44 -24.30
CA ASP A 158 19.66 -3.37 -25.25
C ASP A 158 20.37 -3.86 -26.52
N MET A 159 20.55 -5.17 -26.68
CA MET A 159 21.26 -5.76 -27.83
C MET A 159 20.59 -5.45 -29.18
N PRO A 160 21.31 -5.06 -30.22
CA PRO A 160 20.73 -4.98 -31.56
C PRO A 160 20.43 -6.36 -32.14
N LEU A 161 19.38 -6.41 -32.96
CA LEU A 161 19.14 -7.52 -33.88
C LEU A 161 20.04 -7.34 -35.11
N VAL A 162 20.52 -8.44 -35.67
CA VAL A 162 21.43 -8.41 -36.83
C VAL A 162 20.94 -9.32 -37.96
N GLY A 163 21.52 -9.12 -39.14
CA GLY A 163 21.22 -9.90 -40.34
C GLY A 163 19.75 -9.83 -40.73
N GLU A 164 19.18 -10.97 -41.10
CA GLU A 164 17.79 -11.09 -41.56
C GLU A 164 16.76 -10.70 -40.50
N THR A 165 17.13 -10.78 -39.20
CA THR A 165 16.23 -10.45 -38.09
C THR A 165 16.14 -8.96 -37.79
N ALA A 166 16.95 -8.11 -38.44
CA ALA A 166 16.87 -6.68 -38.29
C ALA A 166 15.49 -6.11 -38.68
N ASN A 167 14.75 -6.80 -39.56
CA ASN A 167 13.36 -6.46 -39.92
C ASN A 167 12.37 -6.65 -38.74
N LEU A 168 12.70 -7.47 -37.73
CA LEU A 168 11.88 -7.71 -36.54
C LEU A 168 12.13 -6.68 -35.43
N LYS A 169 12.95 -5.66 -35.70
CA LYS A 169 13.35 -4.66 -34.71
C LYS A 169 12.16 -4.07 -33.95
N GLN A 170 11.08 -3.72 -34.65
CA GLN A 170 9.90 -3.12 -34.00
C GLN A 170 9.26 -4.09 -32.98
N LEU A 171 9.17 -5.37 -33.31
CA LEU A 171 8.58 -6.38 -32.45
C LEU A 171 9.48 -6.68 -31.24
N ALA A 172 10.80 -6.71 -31.44
CA ALA A 172 11.75 -6.86 -30.36
C ALA A 172 11.78 -5.63 -29.44
N ASP A 173 11.70 -4.41 -30.00
CA ASP A 173 11.65 -3.17 -29.24
C ASP A 173 10.39 -3.11 -28.34
N VAL A 174 9.25 -3.66 -28.79
CA VAL A 174 8.03 -3.80 -27.96
C VAL A 174 8.28 -4.76 -26.79
N ALA A 175 8.81 -5.96 -27.06
CA ALA A 175 9.05 -6.96 -26.02
C ALA A 175 10.07 -6.48 -24.97
N ARG A 176 11.18 -5.89 -25.43
CA ARG A 176 12.22 -5.28 -24.59
C ARG A 176 11.70 -4.06 -23.84
N GLY A 177 10.89 -3.24 -24.50
CA GLY A 177 10.23 -2.08 -23.91
C GLY A 177 9.37 -2.46 -22.71
N ALA A 178 8.51 -3.46 -22.86
CA ALA A 178 7.68 -3.98 -21.77
C ALA A 178 8.51 -4.56 -20.61
N ALA A 179 9.57 -5.32 -20.93
CA ALA A 179 10.47 -5.86 -19.91
C ALA A 179 11.23 -4.77 -19.15
N ARG A 180 11.70 -3.74 -19.86
CA ARG A 180 12.39 -2.58 -19.29
C ARG A 180 11.46 -1.74 -18.43
N GLU A 181 10.23 -1.48 -18.90
CA GLU A 181 9.22 -0.75 -18.12
C GLU A 181 8.95 -1.45 -16.78
N ARG A 182 8.71 -2.76 -16.79
CA ARG A 182 8.52 -3.54 -15.55
C ARG A 182 9.72 -3.40 -14.61
N PHE A 183 10.93 -3.45 -15.14
CA PHE A 183 12.15 -3.32 -14.34
C PHE A 183 12.26 -1.92 -13.69
N GLN A 184 12.02 -0.88 -14.48
CA GLN A 184 12.01 0.51 -13.98
C GLN A 184 10.92 0.73 -12.92
N LEU A 185 9.75 0.10 -13.07
CA LEU A 185 8.68 0.15 -12.08
C LEU A 185 9.10 -0.50 -10.75
N LEU A 186 9.78 -1.65 -10.79
CA LEU A 186 10.33 -2.27 -9.58
C LEU A 186 11.33 -1.35 -8.86
N ASP A 187 12.19 -0.66 -9.60
CA ASP A 187 13.15 0.25 -8.98
C ASP A 187 12.51 1.53 -8.44
N ARG A 188 11.44 2.01 -9.09
CA ARG A 188 10.71 3.23 -8.70
C ARG A 188 9.70 3.01 -7.57
N ASP A 189 9.12 1.81 -7.44
CA ASP A 189 8.19 1.45 -6.37
C ASP A 189 8.82 0.40 -5.43
N PRO A 190 9.42 0.86 -4.31
CA PRO A 190 10.00 -0.05 -3.31
C PRO A 190 8.98 -1.01 -2.68
N ALA A 191 7.69 -0.65 -2.62
CA ALA A 191 6.65 -1.51 -2.06
C ALA A 191 6.32 -2.65 -3.04
N TYR A 192 6.15 -2.30 -4.32
CA TYR A 192 6.01 -3.29 -5.40
C TYR A 192 7.18 -4.26 -5.45
N LYS A 193 8.41 -3.75 -5.41
CA LYS A 193 9.63 -4.58 -5.37
C LYS A 193 9.66 -5.51 -4.16
N ALA A 194 9.31 -4.99 -2.99
CA ALA A 194 9.26 -5.80 -1.78
C ALA A 194 8.19 -6.89 -1.85
N ALA A 195 7.01 -6.59 -2.42
CA ALA A 195 5.92 -7.55 -2.57
C ALA A 195 6.28 -8.69 -3.54
N VAL A 196 6.86 -8.37 -4.71
CA VAL A 196 7.23 -9.36 -5.73
C VAL A 196 8.39 -10.25 -5.28
N ASN A 197 9.30 -9.71 -4.46
CA ASN A 197 10.48 -10.44 -3.98
C ASN A 197 10.29 -11.13 -2.63
N ASP A 198 9.11 -11.03 -2.03
CA ASP A 198 8.84 -11.52 -0.66
C ASP A 198 9.85 -10.97 0.37
N ALA A 199 10.29 -9.72 0.18
CA ALA A 199 11.37 -9.11 0.96
C ALA A 199 10.90 -8.49 2.29
N VAL A 200 9.59 -8.32 2.45
CA VAL A 200 8.97 -7.75 3.66
C VAL A 200 7.77 -8.61 4.02
N ALA A 201 7.70 -9.02 5.29
CA ALA A 201 6.59 -9.82 5.78
C ALA A 201 5.28 -9.00 5.81
N PRO A 202 4.10 -9.64 5.65
CA PRO A 202 2.83 -8.93 5.55
C PRO A 202 2.51 -8.05 6.76
N ASP A 203 2.85 -8.48 7.97
CA ASP A 203 2.65 -7.75 9.22
C ASP A 203 3.44 -6.43 9.29
N ASP A 204 4.62 -6.38 8.66
CA ASP A 204 5.46 -5.18 8.59
C ASP A 204 5.20 -4.31 7.34
N PHE A 205 4.56 -4.86 6.31
CA PHE A 205 4.42 -4.21 5.01
C PHE A 205 3.70 -2.86 5.11
N VAL A 206 2.53 -2.85 5.74
CA VAL A 206 1.72 -1.65 5.99
C VAL A 206 2.51 -0.61 6.78
N LYS A 207 3.15 -1.04 7.87
CA LYS A 207 3.92 -0.16 8.74
C LYS A 207 5.08 0.50 7.98
N LYS A 208 5.77 -0.25 7.12
CA LYS A 208 6.94 0.22 6.38
C LYS A 208 6.58 1.15 5.22
N PHE A 209 5.60 0.79 4.40
CA PHE A 209 5.34 1.47 3.14
C PHE A 209 4.17 2.46 3.18
N VAL A 210 3.18 2.23 4.05
CA VAL A 210 1.99 3.09 4.18
C VAL A 210 2.17 4.06 5.35
N ILE A 211 2.37 3.53 6.56
CA ILE A 211 2.45 4.36 7.77
C ILE A 211 3.80 5.05 7.90
N GLY A 212 4.90 4.40 7.56
CA GLY A 212 6.25 4.96 7.56
C GLY A 212 6.75 5.40 6.18
N GLY A 213 5.88 5.34 5.17
CA GLY A 213 6.22 5.67 3.79
C GLY A 213 6.58 7.14 3.58
N LYS A 214 7.44 7.39 2.57
CA LYS A 214 7.69 8.75 2.06
C LYS A 214 6.53 9.17 1.17
N ARG A 215 6.16 10.46 1.20
CA ARG A 215 5.08 11.04 0.37
C ARG A 215 5.12 10.60 -1.09
N ASP A 216 6.25 10.79 -1.77
CA ASP A 216 6.36 10.49 -3.21
C ASP A 216 6.21 8.99 -3.49
N ASN A 217 6.70 8.13 -2.59
CA ASN A 217 6.50 6.69 -2.70
C ASN A 217 5.03 6.33 -2.50
N THR A 218 4.38 6.86 -1.46
CA THR A 218 2.97 6.60 -1.18
C THR A 218 2.06 7.05 -2.32
N SER A 219 2.28 8.26 -2.85
CA SER A 219 1.55 8.75 -4.03
C SER A 219 1.76 7.84 -5.23
N PHE A 220 3.00 7.36 -5.45
CA PHE A 220 3.26 6.42 -6.52
C PHE A 220 2.60 5.05 -6.30
N MET A 221 2.54 4.55 -5.07
CA MET A 221 1.82 3.31 -4.75
C MET A 221 0.34 3.43 -5.14
N VAL A 222 -0.32 4.55 -4.80
CA VAL A 222 -1.73 4.78 -5.16
C VAL A 222 -1.89 4.85 -6.68
N GLN A 223 -0.98 5.54 -7.37
CA GLN A 223 -0.99 5.62 -8.83
C GLN A 223 -0.80 4.25 -9.49
N HIS A 224 0.03 3.40 -8.90
CA HIS A 224 0.39 2.10 -9.45
C HIS A 224 -0.66 1.02 -9.15
N LEU A 225 -1.20 0.99 -7.93
CA LEU A 225 -2.30 0.12 -7.53
C LEU A 225 -3.64 0.55 -8.16
N GLY A 226 -3.78 1.85 -8.44
CA GLY A 226 -5.00 2.46 -8.95
C GLY A 226 -5.88 2.97 -7.81
N GLU A 227 -6.55 4.11 -8.05
CA GLU A 227 -7.47 4.69 -7.10
C GLU A 227 -8.65 3.75 -6.83
N ASN A 228 -8.96 3.58 -5.54
CA ASN A 228 -10.02 2.71 -5.01
C ASN A 228 -9.86 1.21 -5.33
N SER A 229 -8.69 0.78 -5.81
CA SER A 229 -8.31 -0.64 -5.86
C SER A 229 -8.36 -1.28 -4.47
N PRO A 230 -8.49 -2.61 -4.37
CA PRO A 230 -8.37 -3.31 -3.09
C PRO A 230 -7.09 -2.95 -2.33
N GLY A 231 -5.95 -2.82 -3.03
CA GLY A 231 -4.71 -2.33 -2.44
C GLY A 231 -4.85 -0.92 -1.85
N HIS A 232 -5.36 0.05 -2.61
CA HIS A 232 -5.56 1.42 -2.10
C HIS A 232 -6.54 1.46 -0.91
N GLN A 233 -7.65 0.72 -0.98
CA GLN A 233 -8.60 0.60 0.12
C GLN A 233 -7.93 0.01 1.37
N ALA A 234 -7.05 -0.99 1.22
CA ALA A 234 -6.28 -1.53 2.34
C ALA A 234 -5.32 -0.48 2.95
N MET A 235 -4.72 0.42 2.14
CA MET A 235 -3.93 1.55 2.65
C MET A 235 -4.78 2.52 3.48
N GLN A 236 -6.00 2.82 3.01
CA GLN A 236 -6.95 3.70 3.69
C GLN A 236 -7.38 3.09 5.04
N VAL A 237 -7.82 1.83 5.03
CA VAL A 237 -8.22 1.09 6.23
C VAL A 237 -7.07 1.00 7.22
N ALA A 238 -5.87 0.62 6.77
CA ALA A 238 -4.68 0.58 7.62
C ALA A 238 -4.36 1.92 8.27
N THR A 239 -4.51 3.02 7.53
CA THR A 239 -4.28 4.37 8.03
C THR A 239 -5.29 4.73 9.12
N LEU A 240 -6.57 4.42 8.92
CA LEU A 240 -7.62 4.63 9.92
C LEU A 240 -7.42 3.76 11.17
N ASP A 241 -7.07 2.48 11.00
CA ASP A 241 -6.80 1.56 12.11
C ASP A 241 -5.59 2.02 12.92
N TYR A 242 -4.53 2.47 12.27
CA TYR A 242 -3.37 3.07 12.94
C TYR A 242 -3.79 4.30 13.76
N LEU A 243 -4.56 5.22 13.17
CA LEU A 243 -5.04 6.42 13.86
C LEU A 243 -5.98 6.09 15.02
N LYS A 244 -6.89 5.12 14.85
CA LYS A 244 -7.77 4.62 15.90
C LYS A 244 -6.98 4.04 17.07
N ASN A 245 -5.95 3.24 16.78
CA ASN A 245 -5.08 2.66 17.80
C ASN A 245 -4.29 3.73 18.56
N GLN A 246 -3.79 4.75 17.87
CA GLN A 246 -3.13 5.90 18.51
C GLN A 246 -4.10 6.76 19.32
N ALA A 247 -5.37 6.81 18.92
CA ALA A 247 -6.42 7.51 19.62
C ALA A 247 -6.89 6.77 20.87
N LEU A 248 -7.02 5.44 20.88
CA LEU A 248 -7.63 4.71 22.01
C LEU A 248 -6.60 4.13 22.98
N GLY A 249 -5.37 3.87 22.52
CA GLY A 249 -4.32 3.28 23.34
C GLY A 249 -4.74 1.96 24.02
N GLN A 250 -4.11 1.64 25.15
CA GLN A 250 -4.41 0.41 25.91
C GLN A 250 -5.62 0.55 26.84
N THR A 251 -5.99 1.78 27.20
CA THR A 251 -7.06 2.05 28.17
C THR A 251 -8.43 2.22 27.51
N ASN A 252 -8.50 2.13 26.16
CA ASN A 252 -9.67 2.49 25.37
C ASN A 252 -10.22 3.89 25.68
N GLN A 253 -9.35 4.79 26.14
CA GLN A 253 -9.65 6.19 26.41
C GLN A 253 -8.97 7.05 25.36
N PHE A 254 -9.67 8.10 24.92
CA PHE A 254 -9.15 8.97 23.88
C PHE A 254 -7.86 9.72 24.30
N ALA A 255 -6.73 9.30 23.75
CA ALA A 255 -5.39 9.87 23.87
C ALA A 255 -5.12 10.91 22.78
N GLN A 256 -5.69 12.09 22.96
CA GLN A 256 -5.59 13.20 21.99
C GLN A 256 -4.14 13.51 21.56
N ALA A 257 -3.20 13.56 22.48
CA ALA A 257 -1.82 13.92 22.17
C ALA A 257 -1.16 12.90 21.21
N SER A 258 -1.42 11.61 21.44
CA SER A 258 -0.95 10.52 20.59
C SER A 258 -1.63 10.55 19.23
N PHE A 259 -2.96 10.73 19.19
CA PHE A 259 -3.71 10.89 17.95
C PHE A 259 -3.20 12.07 17.11
N ASN A 260 -3.09 13.27 17.70
CA ASN A 260 -2.63 14.47 16.98
C ASN A 260 -1.16 14.37 16.56
N LYS A 261 -0.32 13.63 17.30
CA LYS A 261 1.06 13.33 16.89
C LYS A 261 1.05 12.40 15.67
N ALA A 262 0.25 11.34 15.70
CA ALA A 262 0.11 10.40 14.60
C ALA A 262 -0.45 11.06 13.33
N LEU A 263 -1.51 11.87 13.46
CA LEU A 263 -2.12 12.59 12.35
C LEU A 263 -1.15 13.57 11.68
N ARG A 264 -0.38 14.34 12.47
CA ARG A 264 0.67 15.23 11.93
C ARG A 264 1.78 14.47 11.23
N GLY A 265 2.15 13.30 11.73
CA GLY A 265 3.17 12.45 11.11
C GLY A 265 2.76 11.88 9.75
N LEU A 266 1.47 11.92 9.42
CA LEU A 266 0.88 11.47 8.15
C LEU A 266 0.49 12.63 7.23
N GLU A 267 0.56 13.88 7.69
CA GLU A 267 -0.11 15.02 7.05
C GLU A 267 0.27 15.24 5.59
N ASP A 268 1.52 14.98 5.25
CA ASP A 268 2.07 15.09 3.89
C ASP A 268 1.52 14.05 2.91
N ARG A 269 1.12 12.88 3.41
CA ARG A 269 0.60 11.74 2.62
C ARG A 269 -0.89 11.47 2.82
N LEU A 270 -1.56 12.16 3.75
CA LEU A 270 -3.01 12.05 3.95
C LEU A 270 -3.85 12.22 2.67
N PRO A 271 -3.52 13.13 1.73
CA PRO A 271 -4.30 13.28 0.50
C PRO A 271 -4.26 12.05 -0.42
N ASP A 272 -3.15 11.31 -0.42
CA ASP A 272 -3.04 10.05 -1.16
C ASP A 272 -3.66 8.90 -0.37
N LEU A 273 -3.58 8.93 0.98
CA LEU A 273 -4.01 7.83 1.84
C LEU A 273 -5.48 7.83 2.23
N LEU A 274 -6.19 8.95 2.14
CA LEU A 274 -7.58 9.06 2.57
C LEU A 274 -8.36 9.97 1.62
N PRO A 275 -9.66 9.70 1.41
CA PRO A 275 -10.52 10.61 0.66
C PRO A 275 -10.53 12.02 1.25
N GLY A 276 -10.68 13.02 0.38
CA GLY A 276 -10.51 14.44 0.72
C GLY A 276 -11.44 14.98 1.82
N ASP A 277 -12.55 14.31 2.10
CA ASP A 277 -13.49 14.64 3.17
C ASP A 277 -13.17 13.97 4.53
N VAL A 278 -12.41 12.86 4.52
CA VAL A 278 -12.01 12.13 5.74
C VAL A 278 -10.95 12.90 6.52
N ALA A 279 -9.92 13.41 5.85
CA ALA A 279 -8.81 14.07 6.52
C ALA A 279 -9.26 15.33 7.32
N PRO A 280 -10.13 16.22 6.80
CA PRO A 280 -10.72 17.30 7.58
C PRO A 280 -11.52 16.82 8.80
N THR A 281 -12.30 15.75 8.64
CA THR A 281 -13.07 15.14 9.73
C THR A 281 -12.15 14.66 10.86
N LEU A 282 -11.03 14.01 10.52
CA LEU A 282 -10.02 13.58 11.50
C LEU A 282 -9.33 14.77 12.19
N LYS A 283 -9.03 15.84 11.45
CA LYS A 283 -8.46 17.08 12.02
C LYS A 283 -9.44 17.75 13.00
N GLN A 284 -10.74 17.77 12.67
CA GLN A 284 -11.79 18.27 13.56
C GLN A 284 -11.90 17.44 14.84
N LEU A 285 -11.93 16.10 14.73
CA LEU A 285 -11.93 15.19 15.88
C LEU A 285 -10.73 15.45 16.82
N GLY A 286 -9.53 15.62 16.26
CA GLY A 286 -8.32 15.95 17.03
C GLY A 286 -8.38 17.31 17.74
N SER A 287 -9.15 18.26 17.20
CA SER A 287 -9.31 19.62 17.71
C SER A 287 -10.36 19.71 18.83
N VAL A 288 -11.50 19.02 18.70
CA VAL A 288 -12.59 19.01 19.69
C VAL A 288 -12.12 18.46 21.04
N ALA A 289 -11.21 17.49 21.05
CA ALA A 289 -10.64 16.96 22.29
C ALA A 289 -9.76 17.98 23.06
N LYS A 290 -9.21 19.01 22.38
CA LYS A 290 -8.35 20.03 23.00
C LYS A 290 -9.13 20.90 23.96
N LEU A 291 -10.40 21.14 23.63
CA LEU A 291 -11.31 22.00 24.38
C LEU A 291 -11.81 21.35 25.68
N ILE A 292 -11.71 20.01 25.81
CA ILE A 292 -12.21 19.27 26.98
C ILE A 292 -11.15 19.20 28.09
N LYS A 293 -9.85 19.16 27.76
CA LYS A 293 -8.76 19.13 28.77
C LYS A 293 -8.43 20.48 29.41
N VAL A 294 -8.86 21.60 28.83
CA VAL A 294 -8.52 22.96 29.28
C VAL A 294 -9.72 23.66 29.96
N ALA A 295 -10.62 22.91 30.59
CA ALA A 295 -11.56 23.52 31.54
C ALA A 295 -10.78 23.88 32.82
N PRO A 296 -10.65 25.16 33.21
CA PRO A 296 -9.93 25.53 34.42
C PRO A 296 -10.61 24.93 35.64
N GLU A 297 -9.84 24.34 36.56
CA GLU A 297 -10.34 23.98 37.89
C GLU A 297 -10.73 25.29 38.61
N GLY A 298 -12.03 25.61 38.64
CA GLY A 298 -12.56 26.70 39.46
C GLY A 298 -13.64 27.59 38.86
N SER A 299 -13.96 27.52 37.56
CA SER A 299 -15.03 28.36 37.00
C SER A 299 -16.37 27.63 37.00
N ALA A 300 -17.20 27.88 38.01
CA ALA A 300 -18.64 27.65 37.95
C ALA A 300 -19.26 28.63 36.94
N ILE A 301 -19.20 28.30 35.65
CA ILE A 301 -19.90 29.04 34.59
C ILE A 301 -20.69 28.04 33.75
N SER A 302 -21.96 28.37 33.57
CA SER A 302 -23.02 27.64 32.90
C SER A 302 -22.58 26.87 31.66
N ARG A 303 -22.62 25.53 31.74
CA ARG A 303 -22.54 24.64 30.58
C ARG A 303 -23.88 24.61 29.86
N SER A 304 -24.24 25.67 29.14
CA SER A 304 -25.38 25.65 28.22
C SER A 304 -24.92 25.64 26.76
N GLY A 305 -25.00 24.49 26.12
CA GLY A 305 -25.33 24.40 24.70
C GLY A 305 -24.22 24.19 23.67
N THR A 306 -22.93 24.43 23.94
CA THR A 306 -21.90 24.41 22.87
C THR A 306 -21.09 23.11 22.75
N THR A 307 -20.86 22.38 23.85
CA THR A 307 -20.04 21.14 23.82
C THR A 307 -20.82 19.90 23.34
N PRO A 308 -22.09 19.69 23.75
CA PRO A 308 -22.90 18.60 23.21
C PRO A 308 -23.33 18.85 21.76
N SER A 309 -23.51 20.11 21.34
CA SER A 309 -24.02 20.46 20.00
C SER A 309 -22.98 20.33 18.88
N LEU A 310 -21.71 20.64 19.16
CA LEU A 310 -20.62 20.43 18.20
C LEU A 310 -20.29 18.94 18.05
N LEU A 311 -20.38 18.19 19.16
CA LEU A 311 -20.22 16.74 19.15
C LEU A 311 -21.44 16.07 18.49
N SER A 312 -22.66 16.54 18.77
CA SER A 312 -23.87 16.05 18.12
C SER A 312 -23.86 16.39 16.63
N GLN A 313 -23.42 17.57 16.21
CA GLN A 313 -23.27 17.93 14.79
C GLN A 313 -22.17 17.13 14.09
N ALA A 314 -21.07 16.78 14.76
CA ALA A 314 -20.05 15.91 14.19
C ALA A 314 -20.55 14.46 14.06
N THR A 315 -21.30 13.96 15.06
CA THR A 315 -21.91 12.62 15.02
C THR A 315 -23.12 12.56 14.09
N GLU A 316 -23.91 13.62 13.99
CA GLU A 316 -25.05 13.76 13.07
C GLU A 316 -24.53 14.01 11.65
N GLY A 317 -23.45 14.75 11.45
CA GLY A 317 -22.78 14.88 10.16
C GLY A 317 -22.22 13.55 9.66
N ALA A 318 -21.53 12.81 10.53
CA ALA A 318 -21.03 11.47 10.20
C ALA A 318 -22.16 10.44 10.03
N ALA A 319 -23.21 10.49 10.85
CA ALA A 319 -24.37 9.60 10.75
C ALA A 319 -25.27 9.92 9.55
N ASN A 320 -25.45 11.20 9.19
CA ASN A 320 -26.22 11.62 8.02
C ASN A 320 -25.48 11.31 6.72
N VAL A 321 -24.14 11.42 6.71
CA VAL A 321 -23.31 11.01 5.56
C VAL A 321 -23.27 9.48 5.45
N ALA A 322 -23.21 8.75 6.56
CA ALA A 322 -23.34 7.30 6.57
C ALA A 322 -24.76 6.85 6.13
N GLU A 323 -25.82 7.52 6.58
CA GLU A 323 -27.21 7.25 6.15
C GLU A 323 -27.44 7.55 4.67
N GLN A 324 -26.90 8.65 4.13
CA GLN A 324 -27.09 9.01 2.72
C GLN A 324 -26.34 8.08 1.77
N VAL A 325 -25.14 7.62 2.12
CA VAL A 325 -24.33 6.76 1.24
C VAL A 325 -24.77 5.29 1.33
N VAL A 326 -25.15 4.80 2.52
CA VAL A 326 -25.61 3.42 2.69
C VAL A 326 -27.02 3.22 2.14
N ASN A 327 -27.94 4.19 2.29
CA ASN A 327 -29.26 4.11 1.63
C ASN A 327 -29.16 4.24 0.10
N ALA A 328 -28.12 4.90 -0.43
CA ALA A 328 -27.94 5.03 -1.88
C ALA A 328 -27.38 3.76 -2.54
N LYS A 329 -26.57 2.95 -1.83
CA LYS A 329 -25.95 1.73 -2.39
C LYS A 329 -26.61 0.41 -1.99
N THR A 330 -27.30 0.36 -0.85
CA THR A 330 -27.99 -0.84 -0.39
C THR A 330 -29.45 -0.47 -0.16
N GLN A 331 -30.38 -1.05 -0.93
CA GLN A 331 -31.83 -0.85 -0.78
C GLN A 331 -32.40 -1.45 0.53
N VAL A 332 -31.61 -1.45 1.60
CA VAL A 332 -31.96 -1.98 2.91
C VAL A 332 -31.95 -0.80 3.91
N PRO A 333 -33.12 -0.40 4.46
CA PRO A 333 -33.19 0.72 5.38
C PRO A 333 -32.58 0.35 6.74
N VAL A 334 -31.32 0.76 6.94
CA VAL A 334 -30.53 0.59 8.19
C VAL A 334 -31.13 1.40 9.37
N ALA A 335 -32.07 2.32 9.09
CA ALA A 335 -32.83 3.07 10.09
C ALA A 335 -33.46 2.19 11.20
N THR A 336 -33.75 0.92 10.89
CA THR A 336 -34.37 -0.02 11.85
C THR A 336 -33.38 -0.53 12.91
N ILE A 337 -32.11 -0.72 12.56
CA ILE A 337 -31.09 -1.22 13.48
C ILE A 337 -30.62 -0.10 14.42
N PHE A 338 -30.44 1.11 13.87
CA PHE A 338 -29.97 2.28 14.62
C PHE A 338 -31.03 2.80 15.60
N ARG A 339 -32.32 2.90 15.20
CA ARG A 339 -33.41 3.28 16.11
C ARG A 339 -33.77 2.19 17.12
N GLY A 340 -33.67 0.91 16.73
CA GLY A 340 -33.96 -0.22 17.62
C GLY A 340 -33.01 -0.26 18.83
N LYS A 341 -31.70 -0.06 18.61
CA LYS A 341 -30.71 0.02 19.69
C LYS A 341 -30.89 1.27 20.55
N LEU A 342 -31.17 2.43 19.96
CA LEU A 342 -31.38 3.68 20.70
C LEU A 342 -32.65 3.66 21.59
N LYS A 343 -33.76 3.05 21.11
CA LYS A 343 -34.98 2.85 21.91
C LYS A 343 -34.78 1.84 23.05
N SER A 344 -34.00 0.78 22.84
CA SER A 344 -33.70 -0.21 23.89
C SER A 344 -32.90 0.36 25.06
N LEU A 345 -32.11 1.42 24.81
CA LEU A 345 -31.34 2.11 25.85
C LEU A 345 -32.19 3.10 26.65
N ARG A 346 -33.16 3.77 26.01
CA ARG A 346 -34.14 4.62 26.71
C ARG A 346 -35.16 3.81 27.53
N GLY A 347 -35.67 2.70 26.98
CA GLY A 347 -36.60 1.82 27.70
C GLY A 347 -35.98 1.15 28.93
N LYS A 348 -34.68 0.83 28.91
CA LYS A 348 -33.97 0.28 30.08
C LYS A 348 -33.72 1.31 31.20
N GLN A 349 -33.73 2.60 30.89
CA GLN A 349 -33.64 3.68 31.89
C GLN A 349 -35.00 4.01 32.52
N GLU A 350 -36.09 3.94 31.74
CA GLU A 350 -37.45 4.11 32.26
C GLU A 350 -37.88 2.95 33.18
N VAL A 351 -37.57 1.70 32.80
CA VAL A 351 -37.86 0.53 33.65
C VAL A 351 -37.05 0.52 34.95
N LYS A 352 -35.82 1.09 34.95
CA LYS A 352 -35.05 1.25 36.18
C LYS A 352 -35.63 2.31 37.12
N LYS A 353 -36.18 3.40 36.57
CA LYS A 353 -36.85 4.45 37.37
C LYS A 353 -38.19 4.01 37.93
N SER A 354 -38.91 3.10 37.26
CA SER A 354 -40.17 2.55 37.75
C SER A 354 -40.02 1.39 38.74
N LEU A 355 -38.78 0.97 39.05
CA LEU A 355 -38.46 -0.12 39.98
C LEU A 355 -37.70 0.37 41.22
N GLU A 356 -37.52 1.68 41.40
CA GLU A 356 -37.02 2.25 42.65
C GLU A 356 -38.13 2.21 43.71
N PRO A 357 -37.89 1.66 44.92
CA PRO A 357 -38.91 1.63 45.96
C PRO A 357 -39.18 3.07 46.44
N GLY A 358 -40.35 3.61 46.10
CA GLY A 358 -40.80 4.93 46.58
C GLY A 358 -41.38 5.89 45.54
N ALA A 359 -41.46 5.52 44.25
CA ALA A 359 -42.12 6.34 43.23
C ALA A 359 -43.55 5.85 42.95
N GLY A 360 -44.48 6.29 43.79
CA GLY A 360 -45.90 6.43 43.46
C GLY A 360 -46.24 7.90 43.34
#